data_AF-A0A7X2MZB2-F1
#
_entry.id   AF-A0A7X2MZB2-F1
#
_cell.length_a   1.000
_cell.length_b   1.000
_cell.length_c   1.000
_cell.angle_alpha   90.00
_cell.angle_beta   90.00
_cell.angle_gamma   90.00
#
_symmetry.space_group_name_H-M   'P 1'
#
loop_
_entity.id
_entity.type
_entity.pdbx_description
1 polymer ?
#
loop_
_entity_poly.entity_id
_entity_poly.type
_entity_poly.pdbx_seq_one_letter_code
_entity_poly.pdbx_strand_id
1 'polypeptide(L)' 'MDVSELINLIVNNGFPVAVAAYLLIRLEKQIKSLASSINKLNTIISAKLGVAIDNDPTDESDNVA' A
#
# COMPACT_ATOMS: atom_id res chain seq x y z
N MET A 1 15.45 34.23 -10.71
CA MET A 1 15.87 32.84 -10.89
C MET A 1 15.78 32.57 -12.38
N ASP A 2 16.92 32.36 -13.01
CA ASP A 2 16.95 32.20 -14.47
C ASP A 2 16.39 30.83 -14.85
N VAL A 3 15.68 30.76 -15.99
CA VAL A 3 15.06 29.51 -16.46
C VAL A 3 16.09 28.37 -16.58
N SER A 4 17.36 28.70 -16.89
CA SER A 4 18.45 27.73 -16.93
C SER A 4 18.80 27.10 -15.58
N GLU A 5 18.66 27.85 -14.49
CA GLU A 5 18.94 27.36 -13.14
C GLU A 5 17.83 26.41 -12.67
N LEU A 6 16.59 26.73 -13.02
CA LEU A 6 15.45 25.84 -12.82
C LEU A 6 15.60 24.53 -13.59
N ILE A 7 16.01 24.60 -14.87
CA ILE A 7 16.26 23.42 -15.70
C ILE A 7 17.39 22.56 -15.09
N ASN A 8 18.49 23.16 -14.65
CA ASN A 8 19.59 22.43 -14.01
C ASN A 8 19.16 21.71 -12.72
N LEU A 9 18.34 22.34 -11.89
CA LEU A 9 17.80 21.72 -10.67
C LEU A 9 16.91 20.52 -11.00
N ILE A 10 16.03 20.64 -12.01
CA ILE A 10 15.16 19.54 -12.44
C ILE A 10 15.98 18.39 -13.03
N VAL A 11 16.97 18.68 -13.86
CA VAL A 11 17.81 17.65 -14.49
C VAL A 11 18.66 16.91 -13.44
N ASN A 12 19.27 17.64 -12.51
CA ASN A 12 20.13 17.05 -11.48
C ASN A 12 19.34 16.24 -10.44
N ASN A 13 18.12 16.68 -10.11
CA ASN A 13 17.27 15.99 -9.14
C ASN A 13 16.30 14.98 -9.79
N GLY A 14 16.17 14.99 -11.11
CA GLY A 14 15.25 14.12 -11.84
C GLY A 14 15.58 12.64 -11.69
N PHE A 15 16.88 12.28 -11.67
CA PHE A 15 17.30 10.90 -11.48
C PHE A 15 17.01 10.38 -10.06
N PRO A 16 17.44 11.05 -8.97
CA PRO A 16 17.06 10.65 -7.61
C PRO A 16 15.54 10.57 -7.41
N VAL A 17 14.78 11.49 -7.99
CA VAL A 17 13.30 11.51 -7.90
C VAL A 17 12.69 10.30 -8.63
N ALA A 18 13.16 9.98 -9.84
CA ALA A 18 12.69 8.81 -10.58
C ALA A 18 12.99 7.50 -9.84
N VAL A 19 14.19 7.39 -9.24
CA VAL A 19 14.57 6.24 -8.41
C VAL A 19 13.67 6.15 -7.17
N ALA A 20 13.43 7.26 -6.48
CA ALA A 20 12.55 7.30 -5.32
C ALA A 20 11.12 6.87 -5.67
N ALA A 21 10.57 7.39 -6.78
CA ALA A 21 9.24 7.01 -7.27
C ALA A 21 9.16 5.51 -7.57
N TYR A 22 10.17 4.94 -8.26
CA TYR A 22 10.23 3.50 -8.52
C TYR A 22 10.30 2.69 -7.23
N LEU A 23 11.10 3.11 -6.25
CA LEU A 23 11.22 2.44 -4.96
C LEU A 23 9.91 2.46 -4.17
N LEU A 24 9.18 3.58 -4.18
CA LEU A 24 7.88 3.70 -3.53
C LEU A 24 6.86 2.72 -4.14
N ILE A 25 6.76 2.67 -5.48
CA ILE A 25 5.87 1.73 -6.18
C ILE A 25 6.25 0.28 -5.86
N ARG A 26 7.55 -0.03 -5.85
CA ARG A 26 8.04 -1.36 -5.53
C ARG A 26 7.76 -1.74 -4.07
N LEU A 27 7.86 -0.79 -3.15
CA LEU A 27 7.61 -0.99 -1.73
C LEU A 27 6.11 -1.23 -1.47
N GLU A 28 5.23 -0.47 -2.11
CA GLU A 28 3.78 -0.68 -2.03
C GLU A 28 3.40 -2.12 -2.44
N LYS A 29 3.97 -2.62 -3.55
CA LYS A 29 3.75 -3.99 -4.01
C LYS A 29 4.16 -5.03 -2.97
N GLN A 30 5.29 -4.82 -2.29
CA GLN A 30 5.77 -5.74 -1.26
C GLN A 30 4.87 -5.72 -0.02
N ILE A 31 4.41 -4.54 0.43
CA ILE A 31 3.50 -4.42 1.57
C ILE A 31 2.17 -5.12 1.27
N LYS A 32 1.59 -4.90 0.09
CA LYS A 32 0.35 -5.58 -0.33
C LYS A 32 0.50 -7.11 -0.35
N SER A 33 1.63 -7.61 -0.85
CA SER A 33 1.96 -9.03 -0.85
C SER A 33 2.08 -9.60 0.57
N LEU A 34 2.70 -8.84 1.47
CA LEU A 34 2.85 -9.24 2.86
C LEU A 34 1.50 -9.28 3.58
N ALA A 35 0.66 -8.25 3.42
CA ALA A 35 -0.69 -8.20 3.97
C ALA A 35 -1.55 -9.39 3.48
N SER A 36 -1.49 -9.70 2.18
CA SER A 36 -2.18 -10.88 1.63
C SER A 36 -1.67 -12.18 2.24
N SER A 37 -0.36 -12.31 2.47
CA SER A 37 0.24 -13.49 3.09
C SER A 37 -0.20 -13.67 4.55
N ILE A 38 -0.27 -12.57 5.31
CA ILE A 38 -0.76 -12.57 6.69
C ILE A 38 -2.24 -12.96 6.74
N ASN A 39 -3.08 -12.38 5.88
CA ASN A 39 -4.50 -12.72 5.83
C ASN A 39 -4.73 -14.19 5.48
N LYS A 40 -3.99 -14.73 4.49
CA LYS A 40 -4.04 -16.15 4.16
C LYS A 40 -3.63 -17.03 5.33
N LEU A 41 -2.56 -16.65 6.04
CA LEU A 41 -2.12 -17.39 7.23
C LEU A 41 -3.19 -17.35 8.32
N ASN A 42 -3.78 -16.18 8.58
CA ASN A 42 -4.87 -16.04 9.55
C ASN A 42 -6.05 -16.93 9.18
N THR A 43 -6.51 -16.91 7.93
CA THR A 43 -7.59 -17.79 7.44
C THR A 43 -7.25 -19.28 7.61
N ILE A 44 -6.02 -19.70 7.31
CA ILE A 44 -5.60 -21.10 7.49
C ILE A 44 -5.60 -21.49 8.97
N ILE A 45 -5.11 -20.60 9.85
CA ILE A 45 -5.11 -20.83 11.29
C ILE A 45 -6.54 -20.93 11.83
N SER A 46 -7.42 -19.99 11.45
CA SER A 46 -8.85 -20.01 11.78
C SER A 46 -9.55 -21.29 11.33
N ALA A 47 -9.34 -21.68 10.07
CA ALA A 47 -9.89 -22.92 9.52
C ALA A 47 -9.37 -24.16 10.25
N LYS A 48 -8.09 -24.18 10.63
CA LYS A 48 -7.47 -25.31 11.32
C LYS A 48 -7.81 -25.39 12.81
N LEU A 49 -8.16 -24.27 13.44
CA LEU A 49 -8.62 -24.21 14.84
C LEU A 49 -10.15 -24.27 14.99
N GLY A 50 -10.91 -24.25 13.90
CA GLY A 50 -12.38 -24.26 13.94
C GLY A 50 -13.01 -22.97 14.50
N VAL A 51 -12.22 -21.90 14.59
CA VAL A 51 -12.69 -20.57 15.01
C VAL A 51 -13.01 -19.79 13.74
N ALA A 52 -14.30 -19.61 13.45
CA ALA A 52 -14.73 -18.64 12.43
C ALA A 52 -14.31 -17.24 12.91
N ILE A 53 -13.34 -16.63 12.22
CA ILE A 53 -13.08 -15.21 12.39
C ILE A 53 -14.00 -14.50 11.40
N ASP A 54 -15.14 -14.02 11.89
CA ASP A 54 -16.00 -13.10 11.17
C ASP A 54 -15.21 -11.82 10.90
N ASN A 55 -14.60 -11.73 9.72
CA ASN A 55 -14.13 -10.46 9.15
C ASN A 55 -15.27 -9.83 8.37
N ASP A 56 -16.42 -9.62 9.02
CA ASP A 56 -17.46 -8.79 8.46
C ASP A 56 -17.08 -7.34 8.78
N PRO A 57 -16.68 -6.51 7.80
CA PRO A 57 -16.72 -5.08 8.02
C PRO A 57 -18.20 -4.78 8.20
N THR A 58 -18.66 -4.54 9.43
CA THR A 58 -20.03 -4.13 9.70
C THR A 58 -20.30 -2.88 8.88
N ASP A 59 -20.95 -3.07 7.72
CA ASP A 59 -21.60 -2.00 6.97
C ASP A 59 -22.66 -1.46 7.92
N GLU A 60 -22.31 -0.34 8.55
CA GLU A 60 -23.17 0.45 9.42
C GLU A 60 -24.34 0.93 8.55
N SER A 61 -25.41 0.13 8.52
CA SER A 61 -26.65 0.49 7.85
C SER A 61 -27.25 1.70 8.56
N ASP A 62 -27.10 2.87 7.96
CA ASP A 62 -27.89 4.06 8.26
C ASP A 62 -29.38 3.70 8.14
N ASN A 63 -29.99 3.38 9.28
CA ASN A 63 -31.43 3.41 9.45
C ASN A 63 -31.82 4.85 9.79
N VAL A 64 -32.23 5.60 8.78
CA VAL A 64 -33.01 6.82 8.97
C VAL A 64 -34.50 6.45 9.01
N ALA A 65 -35.06 6.57 10.21
CA ALA A 65 -36.48 6.48 10.52
C ALA A 65 -37.28 7.67 9.97
#